data_AF-B2WP40-F1
#
_entry.id   AF-B2WP40-F1
#
_cell.length_a   1.000
_cell.length_b   1.000
_cell.length_c   1.000
_cell.angle_alpha   90.00
_cell.angle_beta   90.00
_cell.angle_gamma   90.00
#
_symmetry.space_group_name_H-M   'P 1'
#
loop_
_entity.id
_entity.type
_entity.pdbx_description
1 polymer ?
#
loop_
_entity_poly.entity_id
_entity_poly.type
_entity_poly.pdbx_seq_one_letter_code
_entity_poly.pdbx_strand_id
1 'polypeptide(L)'
;MTKQLETEKVPPVTLEADSPVKYKNVSGEVFMLRQSLEDALKDMWILSQGPSDSVFNYVHMAIPDAACLNILNRFNFWNTVPIYGEATFEYVAKQTKLPLEVVSRVLEHAVTMRFFVKPSPTATSVRHTSRSAALAKDAGLSALVHMVLDEAGPPMFMLPEALRRFSQGKLDISKDVKETAFKLCRSGGAWGDYENSWEFIENDGEGEEKGWRQRNFIKFMAYIKDLFQTESHVLSAIDWKAAGIATVVDASSAGHDDAVLAKAFPNLKIVVEDLAEVAAVFEKEFPTDLKSRVSFRTHNMFDPQPVLHDWLDAESIKVLQALRPALRPGARVVFVDYVGKQEPSEEDLPRSIYGFGTAIDLRMMALFNAKERPVEA
;
A
#
# COMPACT_ATOMS: atom_id res chain seq x y z
N MET A 1 23.81 -1.03 -14.97
CA MET A 1 22.35 -0.97 -15.09
C MET A 1 21.87 -0.94 -16.54
N THR A 2 22.08 0.13 -17.32
CA THR A 2 21.55 0.25 -18.71
C THR A 2 21.88 -0.94 -19.61
N LYS A 3 23.15 -1.37 -19.67
CA LYS A 3 23.57 -2.55 -20.45
C LYS A 3 22.83 -3.84 -20.06
N GLN A 4 22.49 -3.99 -18.79
CA GLN A 4 21.79 -5.17 -18.28
C GLN A 4 20.30 -5.12 -18.62
N LEU A 5 19.66 -3.95 -18.50
CA LEU A 5 18.28 -3.73 -18.96
C LEU A 5 18.15 -4.01 -20.47
N GLU A 6 19.12 -3.58 -21.27
CA GLU A 6 19.16 -3.88 -22.72
C GLU A 6 19.29 -5.39 -22.99
N THR A 7 20.16 -6.07 -22.23
CA THR A 7 20.37 -7.52 -22.34
C THR A 7 19.10 -8.29 -21.96
N GLU A 8 18.41 -7.87 -20.90
CA GLU A 8 17.15 -8.43 -20.43
C GLU A 8 15.93 -7.99 -21.26
N LYS A 9 16.14 -7.13 -22.29
CA LYS A 9 15.09 -6.56 -23.16
C LYS A 9 13.99 -5.83 -22.37
N VAL A 10 14.37 -5.21 -21.24
CA VAL A 10 13.46 -4.38 -20.45
C VAL A 10 13.32 -3.02 -21.13
N PRO A 11 12.09 -2.57 -21.46
CA PRO A 11 11.90 -1.28 -22.11
C PRO A 11 12.49 -0.13 -21.29
N PRO A 12 13.17 0.85 -21.92
CA PRO A 12 13.74 1.98 -21.20
C PRO A 12 12.62 2.86 -20.61
N VAL A 13 12.86 3.39 -19.42
CA VAL A 13 12.01 4.42 -18.82
C VAL A 13 12.51 5.80 -19.20
N THR A 14 11.58 6.74 -19.39
CA THR A 14 11.88 8.13 -19.75
C THR A 14 11.13 9.08 -18.81
N LEU A 15 11.31 10.38 -19.00
CA LEU A 15 10.51 11.40 -18.30
C LEU A 15 9.19 11.70 -19.03
N GLU A 16 8.95 11.08 -20.18
CA GLU A 16 7.81 11.35 -21.04
C GLU A 16 6.58 10.52 -20.67
N ALA A 17 5.40 11.01 -21.05
CA ALA A 17 4.11 10.40 -20.69
C ALA A 17 3.91 8.99 -21.26
N ASP A 18 4.65 8.58 -22.29
CA ASP A 18 4.62 7.26 -22.91
C ASP A 18 5.55 6.24 -22.24
N SER A 19 6.38 6.66 -21.27
CA SER A 19 7.24 5.76 -20.50
C SER A 19 6.44 4.60 -19.91
N PRO A 20 7.02 3.37 -19.85
CA PRO A 20 6.46 2.27 -19.09
C PRO A 20 6.14 2.69 -17.65
N VAL A 21 4.96 2.28 -17.14
CA VAL A 21 4.52 2.59 -15.76
C VAL A 21 5.39 1.89 -14.71
N LYS A 22 5.84 0.68 -15.03
CA LYS A 22 6.68 -0.15 -14.17
C LYS A 22 7.72 -0.88 -15.02
N TYR A 23 8.88 -1.13 -14.42
CA TYR A 23 9.80 -2.10 -14.98
C TYR A 23 9.18 -3.50 -14.84
N LYS A 24 9.12 -4.27 -15.92
CA LYS A 24 8.60 -5.64 -15.93
C LYS A 24 9.75 -6.62 -16.16
N ASN A 25 9.64 -7.81 -15.57
CA ASN A 25 10.59 -8.91 -15.74
C ASN A 25 12.04 -8.54 -15.40
N VAL A 26 12.22 -7.73 -14.35
CA VAL A 26 13.54 -7.33 -13.87
C VAL A 26 14.12 -8.44 -12.99
N SER A 27 15.36 -8.83 -13.25
CA SER A 27 16.06 -9.79 -12.38
C SER A 27 16.29 -9.22 -10.97
N GLY A 28 16.44 -10.10 -9.97
CA GLY A 28 16.78 -9.69 -8.60
C GLY A 28 18.09 -8.88 -8.54
N GLU A 29 19.07 -9.21 -9.39
CA GLU A 29 20.32 -8.46 -9.50
C GLU A 29 20.09 -7.02 -9.98
N VAL A 30 19.31 -6.82 -11.06
CA VAL A 30 18.98 -5.46 -11.54
C VAL A 30 18.17 -4.69 -10.51
N PHE A 31 17.26 -5.35 -9.79
CA PHE A 31 16.53 -4.74 -8.68
C PHE A 31 17.49 -4.20 -7.61
N MET A 32 18.43 -5.03 -7.13
CA MET A 32 19.42 -4.63 -6.11
C MET A 32 20.34 -3.52 -6.62
N LEU A 33 20.75 -3.58 -7.88
CA LEU A 33 21.57 -2.54 -8.51
C LEU A 33 20.83 -1.20 -8.59
N ARG A 34 19.52 -1.21 -8.85
CA ARG A 34 18.70 0.00 -8.86
C ARG A 34 18.61 0.62 -7.47
N GLN A 35 18.36 -0.20 -6.44
CA GLN A 35 18.32 0.26 -5.06
C GLN A 35 19.65 0.90 -4.62
N SER A 36 20.77 0.26 -4.97
CA SER A 36 22.11 0.82 -4.72
C SER A 36 22.36 2.14 -5.44
N LEU A 37 21.87 2.28 -6.69
CA LEU A 37 21.95 3.52 -7.44
C LEU A 37 21.10 4.63 -6.81
N GLU A 38 19.87 4.32 -6.39
CA GLU A 38 18.97 5.26 -5.73
C GLU A 38 19.58 5.79 -4.43
N ASP A 39 20.21 4.92 -3.63
CA ASP A 39 20.94 5.30 -2.43
C ASP A 39 22.13 6.23 -2.73
N ALA A 40 22.95 5.90 -3.74
CA ALA A 40 24.06 6.74 -4.15
C ALA A 40 23.62 8.12 -4.68
N LEU A 41 22.49 8.17 -5.42
CA LEU A 41 21.90 9.42 -5.88
C LEU A 41 21.39 10.27 -4.71
N LYS A 42 20.80 9.63 -3.69
CA LYS A 42 20.36 10.32 -2.48
C LYS A 42 21.54 10.87 -1.68
N ASP A 43 22.63 10.12 -1.56
CA ASP A 43 23.86 10.62 -0.92
C ASP A 43 24.43 11.81 -1.67
N MET A 44 24.55 11.72 -3.00
CA MET A 44 25.03 12.83 -3.81
C MET A 44 24.12 14.07 -3.73
N TRP A 45 22.80 13.88 -3.61
CA TRP A 45 21.84 14.95 -3.38
C TRP A 45 22.06 15.64 -2.04
N ILE A 46 22.32 14.89 -0.97
CA ILE A 46 22.61 15.43 0.36
C ILE A 46 23.98 16.14 0.36
N LEU A 47 25.00 15.51 -0.23
CA LEU A 47 26.37 16.04 -0.29
C LEU A 47 26.47 17.35 -1.08
N SER A 48 25.67 17.51 -2.14
CA SER A 48 25.70 18.74 -2.95
C SER A 48 25.10 19.95 -2.24
N GLN A 49 24.22 19.73 -1.25
CA GLN A 49 23.65 20.78 -0.40
C GLN A 49 24.49 21.05 0.85
N GLY A 50 25.13 20.00 1.38
CA GLY A 50 25.76 20.05 2.69
C GLY A 50 24.75 19.83 3.84
N PRO A 51 25.25 19.62 5.07
CA PRO A 51 24.44 19.09 6.17
C PRO A 51 23.28 20.01 6.58
N SER A 52 23.52 21.31 6.74
CA SER A 52 22.49 22.27 7.16
C SER A 52 21.40 22.42 6.10
N ASP A 53 21.79 22.70 4.86
CA ASP A 53 20.84 23.00 3.79
C ASP A 53 20.05 21.74 3.39
N SER A 54 20.66 20.55 3.46
CA SER A 54 19.94 19.31 3.19
C SER A 54 18.77 19.07 4.15
N VAL A 55 18.94 19.39 5.44
CA VAL A 55 17.87 19.29 6.45
C VAL A 55 16.82 20.38 6.21
N PHE A 56 17.25 21.63 6.01
CA PHE A 56 16.35 22.75 5.75
C PHE A 56 15.47 22.47 4.54
N ASN A 57 16.07 22.09 3.42
CA ASN A 57 15.37 21.82 2.16
C ASN A 57 14.45 20.60 2.28
N TYR A 58 14.87 19.53 2.96
CA TYR A 58 14.02 18.36 3.19
C TYR A 58 12.74 18.73 3.95
N VAL A 59 12.87 19.41 5.10
CA VAL A 59 11.71 19.81 5.91
C VAL A 59 10.84 20.84 5.19
N HIS A 60 11.48 21.79 4.48
CA HIS A 60 10.77 22.82 3.72
C HIS A 60 9.90 22.24 2.61
N MET A 61 10.37 21.18 1.93
CA MET A 61 9.66 20.56 0.81
C MET A 61 8.72 19.42 1.22
N ALA A 62 9.02 18.68 2.29
CA ALA A 62 8.30 17.45 2.63
C ALA A 62 6.77 17.63 2.75
N ILE A 63 6.31 18.68 3.44
CA ILE A 63 4.88 18.91 3.67
C ILE A 63 4.18 19.50 2.43
N PRO A 64 4.72 20.53 1.75
CA PRO A 64 4.14 21.01 0.50
C PRO A 64 4.05 19.93 -0.59
N ASP A 65 5.09 19.13 -0.76
CA ASP A 65 5.14 18.04 -1.76
C ASP A 65 4.02 17.01 -1.48
N ALA A 66 3.91 16.56 -0.23
CA ALA A 66 2.87 15.62 0.20
C ALA A 66 1.46 16.21 0.07
N ALA A 67 1.25 17.46 0.49
CA ALA A 67 -0.04 18.13 0.39
C ALA A 67 -0.47 18.31 -1.08
N CYS A 68 0.46 18.70 -1.95
CA CYS A 68 0.20 18.83 -3.37
C CYS A 68 -0.20 17.49 -4.00
N LEU A 69 0.49 16.40 -3.68
CA LEU A 69 0.11 15.07 -4.17
C LEU A 69 -1.26 14.63 -3.66
N ASN A 70 -1.57 14.90 -2.38
CA ASN A 70 -2.89 14.61 -1.84
C ASN A 70 -3.98 15.42 -2.58
N ILE A 71 -3.80 16.72 -2.79
CA ILE A 71 -4.75 17.55 -3.55
C ILE A 71 -4.94 17.04 -4.98
N LEU A 72 -3.84 16.80 -5.70
CA LEU A 72 -3.90 16.30 -7.08
C LEU A 72 -4.67 14.98 -7.16
N ASN A 73 -4.47 14.08 -6.19
CA ASN A 73 -5.12 12.79 -6.13
C ASN A 73 -6.62 12.91 -5.78
N ARG A 74 -6.96 13.69 -4.73
CA ARG A 74 -8.34 13.81 -4.23
C ARG A 74 -9.26 14.54 -5.19
N PHE A 75 -8.75 15.51 -5.93
CA PHE A 75 -9.50 16.24 -6.95
C PHE A 75 -9.31 15.67 -8.36
N ASN A 76 -8.67 14.50 -8.47
CA ASN A 76 -8.53 13.72 -9.70
C ASN A 76 -7.85 14.48 -10.86
N PHE A 77 -6.83 15.29 -10.56
CA PHE A 77 -6.08 16.04 -11.57
C PHE A 77 -5.49 15.13 -12.65
N TRP A 78 -5.11 13.90 -12.28
CA TRP A 78 -4.52 12.91 -13.18
C TRP A 78 -5.36 12.64 -14.43
N ASN A 79 -6.69 12.58 -14.28
CA ASN A 79 -7.60 12.30 -15.39
C ASN A 79 -8.16 13.58 -16.05
N THR A 80 -7.88 14.76 -15.50
CA THR A 80 -8.25 16.03 -16.13
C THR A 80 -7.29 16.46 -17.24
N VAL A 81 -6.05 15.95 -17.22
CA VAL A 81 -5.07 16.20 -18.28
C VAL A 81 -5.08 15.00 -19.22
N PRO A 82 -5.18 15.18 -20.55
CA PRO A 82 -5.12 14.04 -21.46
C PRO A 82 -3.72 13.42 -21.47
N ILE A 83 -3.63 12.08 -21.35
CA ILE A 83 -2.36 11.32 -21.32
C ILE A 83 -1.40 11.78 -22.42
N TYR A 84 -1.91 11.90 -23.65
CA TYR A 84 -1.18 12.42 -24.80
C TYR A 84 -1.81 13.75 -25.23
N GLY A 85 -1.36 14.83 -24.61
CA GLY A 85 -1.85 16.16 -24.91
C GLY A 85 -1.53 17.15 -23.81
N GLU A 86 -2.27 18.24 -23.84
CA GLU A 86 -2.09 19.39 -22.97
C GLU A 86 -3.45 19.85 -22.44
N ALA A 87 -3.49 20.34 -21.20
CA ALA A 87 -4.66 20.98 -20.62
C ALA A 87 -4.28 22.35 -20.04
N THR A 88 -5.13 23.35 -20.26
CA THR A 88 -4.95 24.67 -19.65
C THR A 88 -5.40 24.65 -18.18
N PHE A 89 -4.87 25.57 -17.39
CA PHE A 89 -5.22 25.69 -15.97
C PHE A 89 -6.71 26.02 -15.80
N GLU A 90 -7.29 26.82 -16.70
CA GLU A 90 -8.73 27.13 -16.72
C GLU A 90 -9.58 25.88 -16.99
N TYR A 91 -9.13 25.01 -17.89
CA TYR A 91 -9.81 23.74 -18.15
C TYR A 91 -9.76 22.84 -16.91
N VAL A 92 -8.58 22.67 -16.32
CA VAL A 92 -8.40 21.86 -15.10
C VAL A 92 -9.23 22.42 -13.94
N ALA A 93 -9.26 23.74 -13.74
CA ALA A 93 -10.10 24.40 -12.74
C ALA A 93 -11.59 24.10 -12.94
N LYS A 94 -12.07 24.15 -14.19
CA LYS A 94 -13.46 23.79 -14.51
C LYS A 94 -13.78 22.31 -14.20
N GLN A 95 -12.88 21.39 -14.51
CA GLN A 95 -13.11 19.95 -14.29
C GLN A 95 -13.04 19.58 -12.80
N THR A 96 -12.05 20.10 -12.09
CA THR A 96 -11.84 19.85 -10.64
C THR A 96 -12.81 20.63 -9.76
N LYS A 97 -13.50 21.64 -10.33
CA LYS A 97 -14.36 22.60 -9.62
C LYS A 97 -13.62 23.38 -8.54
N LEU A 98 -12.30 23.51 -8.68
CA LEU A 98 -11.47 24.34 -7.82
C LEU A 98 -11.30 25.74 -8.41
N PRO A 99 -11.07 26.77 -7.56
CA PRO A 99 -10.68 28.09 -8.06
C PRO A 99 -9.42 28.02 -8.92
N LEU A 100 -9.37 28.81 -9.99
CA LEU A 100 -8.21 28.87 -10.88
C LEU A 100 -6.92 29.18 -10.11
N GLU A 101 -6.97 30.07 -9.12
CA GLU A 101 -5.81 30.38 -8.27
C GLU A 101 -5.24 29.14 -7.57
N VAL A 102 -6.12 28.28 -7.03
CA VAL A 102 -5.74 27.03 -6.36
C VAL A 102 -5.10 26.08 -7.36
N VAL A 103 -5.75 25.88 -8.51
CA VAL A 103 -5.23 25.00 -9.58
C VAL A 103 -3.86 25.46 -10.07
N SER A 104 -3.68 26.76 -10.31
CA SER A 104 -2.39 27.32 -10.74
C SER A 104 -1.30 27.03 -9.73
N ARG A 105 -1.53 27.33 -8.43
CA ARG A 105 -0.54 27.10 -7.36
C ARG A 105 -0.17 25.62 -7.22
N VAL A 106 -1.17 24.74 -7.28
CA VAL A 106 -0.97 23.28 -7.19
C VAL A 106 -0.18 22.76 -8.40
N LEU A 107 -0.55 23.16 -9.62
CA LEU A 107 0.13 22.71 -10.83
C LEU A 107 1.55 23.28 -10.95
N GLU A 108 1.78 24.53 -10.54
CA GLU A 108 3.11 25.14 -10.53
C GLU A 108 4.07 24.37 -9.62
N HIS A 109 3.63 23.99 -8.42
CA HIS A 109 4.42 23.17 -7.53
C HIS A 109 4.55 21.71 -8.04
N ALA A 110 3.50 21.15 -8.63
CA ALA A 110 3.57 19.83 -9.25
C ALA A 110 4.61 19.74 -10.39
N VAL A 111 4.85 20.86 -11.09
CA VAL A 111 5.90 20.97 -12.12
C VAL A 111 7.30 20.93 -11.50
N THR A 112 7.52 21.53 -10.32
CA THR A 112 8.84 21.45 -9.63
C THR A 112 9.15 20.02 -9.20
N MET A 113 8.12 19.25 -8.85
CA MET A 113 8.22 17.83 -8.56
C MET A 113 8.25 16.93 -9.81
N ARG A 114 8.25 17.48 -11.03
CA ARG A 114 8.20 16.70 -12.29
C ARG A 114 6.98 15.77 -12.38
N PHE A 115 5.85 16.12 -11.77
CA PHE A 115 4.59 15.43 -12.10
C PHE A 115 4.05 15.95 -13.42
N PHE A 116 4.10 17.25 -13.67
CA PHE A 116 3.72 17.84 -14.94
C PHE A 116 4.87 18.63 -15.56
N VAL A 117 4.72 18.99 -16.83
CA VAL A 117 5.64 19.89 -17.53
C VAL A 117 4.87 20.99 -18.24
N LYS A 118 5.39 22.22 -18.16
CA LYS A 118 4.87 23.36 -18.91
C LYS A 118 5.57 23.45 -20.27
N PRO A 119 4.86 23.77 -21.38
CA PRO A 119 5.49 24.00 -22.68
C PRO A 119 6.50 25.16 -22.69
N SER A 120 6.30 26.15 -21.82
CA SER A 120 7.21 27.26 -21.58
C SER A 120 7.10 27.74 -20.13
N PRO A 121 8.06 28.54 -19.63
CA PRO A 121 8.00 29.08 -18.26
C PRO A 121 6.72 29.90 -17.99
N THR A 122 6.19 30.59 -19.01
CA THR A 122 5.02 31.47 -18.90
C THR A 122 3.69 30.81 -19.30
N ALA A 123 3.71 29.57 -19.81
CA ALA A 123 2.49 28.88 -20.21
C ALA A 123 1.52 28.73 -19.02
N THR A 124 0.21 28.75 -19.28
CA THR A 124 -0.84 28.42 -18.29
C THR A 124 -1.44 27.07 -18.60
N SER A 125 -0.60 26.15 -19.05
CA SER A 125 -0.98 24.81 -19.46
C SER A 125 0.09 23.80 -19.10
N VAL A 126 -0.33 22.55 -18.97
CA VAL A 126 0.52 21.43 -18.56
C VAL A 126 0.27 20.20 -19.41
N ARG A 127 1.34 19.41 -19.56
CA ARG A 127 1.33 18.06 -20.12
C ARG A 127 1.81 17.08 -19.06
N HIS A 128 1.38 15.82 -19.19
CA HIS A 128 1.90 14.76 -18.35
C HIS A 128 3.41 14.57 -18.53
N THR A 129 4.05 14.12 -17.46
CA THR A 129 5.34 13.41 -17.50
C THR A 129 5.09 11.92 -17.27
N SER A 130 6.15 11.11 -17.23
CA SER A 130 6.04 9.70 -16.83
C SER A 130 5.39 9.51 -15.45
N ARG A 131 5.65 10.40 -14.48
CA ARG A 131 5.13 10.26 -13.10
C ARG A 131 3.61 10.46 -13.01
N SER A 132 3.08 11.53 -13.59
CA SER A 132 1.63 11.77 -13.56
C SER A 132 0.88 10.90 -14.56
N ALA A 133 1.48 10.53 -15.69
CA ALA A 133 0.88 9.56 -16.60
C ALA A 133 0.75 8.19 -15.96
N ALA A 134 1.72 7.77 -15.13
CA ALA A 134 1.62 6.53 -14.36
C ALA A 134 0.40 6.53 -13.43
N LEU A 135 0.15 7.62 -12.70
CA LEU A 135 -1.03 7.78 -11.85
C LEU A 135 -2.35 7.75 -12.64
N ALA A 136 -2.38 8.38 -13.82
CA ALA A 136 -3.55 8.35 -14.70
C ALA A 136 -3.82 6.97 -15.32
N LYS A 137 -2.78 6.17 -15.57
CA LYS A 137 -2.88 4.84 -16.20
C LYS A 137 -3.13 3.70 -15.21
N ASP A 138 -2.77 3.88 -13.94
CA ASP A 138 -2.85 2.85 -12.91
C ASP A 138 -3.64 3.34 -11.71
N ALA A 139 -4.90 2.91 -11.62
CA ALA A 139 -5.80 3.26 -10.52
C ALA A 139 -5.32 2.73 -9.16
N GLY A 140 -4.54 1.65 -9.17
CA GLY A 140 -3.95 1.06 -7.97
C GLY A 140 -2.80 1.92 -7.42
N LEU A 141 -1.97 2.49 -8.30
CA LEU A 141 -0.95 3.47 -7.92
C LEU A 141 -1.59 4.76 -7.36
N SER A 142 -2.68 5.24 -7.95
CA SER A 142 -3.43 6.38 -7.40
C SER A 142 -4.08 6.05 -6.04
N ALA A 143 -4.53 4.80 -5.85
CA ALA A 143 -5.04 4.32 -4.57
C ALA A 143 -3.93 4.25 -3.49
N LEU A 144 -2.70 3.87 -3.84
CA LEU A 144 -1.55 3.96 -2.93
C LEU A 144 -1.35 5.38 -2.39
N VAL A 145 -1.38 6.40 -3.27
CA VAL A 145 -1.23 7.80 -2.86
C VAL A 145 -2.32 8.18 -1.86
N HIS A 146 -3.56 7.75 -2.13
CA HIS A 146 -4.70 7.96 -1.24
C HIS A 146 -4.48 7.32 0.14
N MET A 147 -4.15 6.02 0.16
CA MET A 147 -3.92 5.27 1.39
C MET A 147 -2.82 5.89 2.27
N VAL A 148 -1.70 6.27 1.65
CA VAL A 148 -0.54 6.77 2.38
C VAL A 148 -0.74 8.20 2.86
N LEU A 149 -1.22 9.10 1.99
CA LEU A 149 -1.26 10.53 2.31
C LEU A 149 -2.55 10.98 3.02
N ASP A 150 -3.67 10.30 2.78
CA ASP A 150 -4.97 10.70 3.33
C ASP A 150 -5.41 9.85 4.52
N GLU A 151 -5.07 8.57 4.53
CA GLU A 151 -5.53 7.65 5.57
C GLU A 151 -4.51 7.48 6.68
N ALA A 152 -3.28 7.10 6.32
CA ALA A 152 -2.18 6.91 7.26
C ALA A 152 -1.46 8.21 7.63
N GLY A 153 -1.38 9.17 6.70
CA GLY A 153 -0.64 10.42 6.86
C GLY A 153 -1.06 11.23 8.10
N PRO A 154 -2.34 11.61 8.27
CA PRO A 154 -2.77 12.41 9.42
C PRO A 154 -2.50 11.74 10.78
N PRO A 155 -2.81 10.44 11.00
CA PRO A 155 -2.38 9.72 12.20
C PRO A 155 -0.86 9.76 12.44
N MET A 156 -0.04 9.61 11.39
CA MET A 156 1.42 9.66 11.53
C MET A 156 1.90 11.03 12.03
N PHE A 157 1.28 12.13 11.62
CA PHE A 157 1.60 13.46 12.15
C PHE A 157 1.14 13.67 13.60
N MET A 158 0.19 12.87 14.08
CA MET A 158 -0.27 12.87 15.47
C MET A 158 0.56 11.97 16.39
N LEU A 159 1.48 11.17 15.86
CA LEU A 159 2.35 10.28 16.65
C LEU A 159 3.09 10.99 17.79
N PRO A 160 3.73 12.15 17.62
CA PRO A 160 4.45 12.79 18.72
C PRO A 160 3.55 13.06 19.94
N GLU A 161 2.32 13.50 19.69
CA GLU A 161 1.35 13.78 20.75
C GLU A 161 0.80 12.48 21.36
N ALA A 162 0.50 11.47 20.54
CA ALA A 162 0.06 10.17 21.03
C ALA A 162 1.13 9.51 21.91
N LEU A 163 2.39 9.51 21.47
CA LEU A 163 3.52 8.99 22.24
C LEU A 163 3.71 9.76 23.55
N ARG A 164 3.58 11.09 23.53
CA ARG A 164 3.66 11.92 24.75
C ARG A 164 2.58 11.55 25.78
N ARG A 165 1.36 11.26 25.33
CA ARG A 165 0.23 10.92 26.21
C ARG A 165 0.27 9.48 26.71
N PHE A 166 0.56 8.55 25.82
CA PHE A 166 0.29 7.13 26.05
C PHE A 166 1.55 6.28 26.22
N SER A 167 2.73 6.77 25.86
CA SER A 167 3.96 5.96 25.85
C SER A 167 5.13 6.58 26.62
N GLN A 168 5.21 7.91 26.74
CA GLN A 168 6.34 8.58 27.37
C GLN A 168 6.49 8.16 28.85
N GLY A 169 7.66 7.60 29.19
CA GLY A 169 7.95 7.10 30.53
C GLY A 169 7.43 5.68 30.81
N LYS A 170 6.84 4.99 29.83
CA LYS A 170 6.43 3.59 29.92
C LYS A 170 7.45 2.69 29.21
N LEU A 171 7.51 1.42 29.62
CA LEU A 171 8.38 0.41 28.99
C LEU A 171 7.81 -0.07 27.65
N ASP A 172 6.49 -0.22 27.59
CA ASP A 172 5.77 -0.77 26.45
C ASP A 172 4.79 0.26 25.85
N ILE A 173 4.54 0.15 24.55
CA ILE A 173 3.48 0.89 23.88
C ILE A 173 2.10 0.40 24.36
N SER A 174 1.11 1.29 24.36
CA SER A 174 -0.24 0.93 24.77
C SER A 174 -0.88 -0.11 23.84
N LYS A 175 -1.59 -1.06 24.43
CA LYS A 175 -2.39 -2.08 23.74
C LYS A 175 -3.87 -1.69 23.64
N ASP A 176 -4.26 -0.55 24.21
CA ASP A 176 -5.62 -0.04 24.08
C ASP A 176 -5.78 0.61 22.70
N VAL A 177 -6.73 0.12 21.91
CA VAL A 177 -7.06 0.66 20.57
C VAL A 177 -7.46 2.14 20.61
N LYS A 178 -7.91 2.63 21.77
CA LYS A 178 -8.25 4.05 22.00
C LYS A 178 -7.04 4.93 22.30
N GLU A 179 -5.90 4.32 22.63
CA GLU A 179 -4.63 5.01 22.91
C GLU A 179 -3.68 4.97 21.69
N THR A 180 -4.23 5.18 20.50
CA THR A 180 -3.50 5.20 19.22
C THR A 180 -3.41 6.62 18.65
N ALA A 181 -2.43 6.87 17.78
CA ALA A 181 -2.35 8.14 17.05
C ALA A 181 -3.53 8.31 16.08
N PHE A 182 -4.03 7.21 15.51
CA PHE A 182 -5.27 7.20 14.75
C PHE A 182 -6.45 7.71 15.58
N LYS A 183 -6.75 7.10 16.73
CA LYS A 183 -7.92 7.52 17.53
C LYS A 183 -7.79 8.97 17.97
N LEU A 184 -6.58 9.39 18.36
CA LEU A 184 -6.32 10.80 18.70
C LEU A 184 -6.56 11.75 17.51
N CYS A 185 -6.14 11.36 16.31
CA CYS A 185 -6.35 12.13 15.08
C CYS A 185 -7.84 12.24 14.72
N ARG A 186 -8.64 11.22 15.02
CA ARG A 186 -10.08 11.17 14.71
C ARG A 186 -10.95 11.76 15.83
N SER A 187 -10.46 11.83 17.06
CA SER A 187 -11.19 12.47 18.16
C SER A 187 -11.23 13.99 17.98
N GLY A 188 -12.32 14.53 17.45
CA GLY A 188 -12.67 15.95 17.55
C GLY A 188 -12.51 16.83 16.31
N GLY A 189 -12.89 16.40 15.10
CA GLY A 189 -12.84 17.30 13.94
C GLY A 189 -13.41 16.80 12.61
N ALA A 190 -12.95 17.45 11.52
CA ALA A 190 -13.50 17.44 10.16
C ALA A 190 -13.53 16.09 9.41
N TRP A 191 -13.17 15.00 10.06
CA TRP A 191 -12.97 13.68 9.45
C TRP A 191 -13.71 12.55 10.17
N GLY A 192 -14.77 12.89 10.91
CA GLY A 192 -15.61 11.95 11.65
C GLY A 192 -14.95 11.38 12.90
N ASP A 193 -15.74 10.68 13.70
CA ASP A 193 -15.28 9.94 14.88
C ASP A 193 -15.44 8.44 14.58
N TYR A 194 -14.30 7.76 14.49
CA TYR A 194 -14.21 6.33 14.20
C TYR A 194 -13.40 5.66 15.31
N GLU A 195 -13.75 4.43 15.70
CA GLU A 195 -13.05 3.70 16.76
C GLU A 195 -11.69 3.20 16.31
N ASN A 196 -11.55 2.78 15.04
CA ASN A 196 -10.31 2.28 14.47
C ASN A 196 -10.21 2.51 12.95
N SER A 197 -9.06 2.16 12.37
CA SER A 197 -8.77 2.37 10.93
C SER A 197 -9.72 1.60 10.00
N TRP A 198 -10.17 0.41 10.40
CA TRP A 198 -11.07 -0.41 9.59
C TRP A 198 -12.46 0.19 9.49
N GLU A 199 -13.01 0.62 10.63
CA GLU A 199 -14.32 1.28 10.66
C GLU A 199 -14.32 2.54 9.77
N PHE A 200 -13.23 3.30 9.76
CA PHE A 200 -13.06 4.45 8.88
C PHE A 200 -13.02 4.06 7.39
N ILE A 201 -12.24 3.05 7.03
CA ILE A 201 -12.15 2.59 5.63
C ILE A 201 -13.52 2.08 5.13
N GLU A 202 -14.24 1.34 5.97
CA GLU A 202 -15.52 0.72 5.62
C GLU A 202 -16.68 1.71 5.57
N ASN A 203 -16.71 2.68 6.49
CA ASN A 203 -17.90 3.50 6.74
C ASN A 203 -17.75 4.97 6.37
N ASP A 204 -16.58 5.44 5.94
CA ASP A 204 -16.43 6.83 5.50
C ASP A 204 -17.30 7.18 4.30
N GLY A 205 -17.77 8.42 4.27
CA GLY A 205 -18.69 8.96 3.28
C GLY A 205 -20.18 8.80 3.64
N GLU A 206 -21.02 9.53 2.92
CA GLU A 206 -22.48 9.53 3.08
C GLU A 206 -23.16 9.21 1.73
N GLY A 207 -24.39 8.70 1.77
CA GLY A 207 -25.16 8.39 0.55
C GLY A 207 -24.42 7.43 -0.37
N GLU A 208 -24.28 7.80 -1.65
CA GLU A 208 -23.58 7.00 -2.67
C GLU A 208 -22.06 6.90 -2.44
N GLU A 209 -21.48 7.85 -1.69
CA GLU A 209 -20.05 7.85 -1.37
C GLU A 209 -19.72 6.98 -0.15
N LYS A 210 -20.70 6.43 0.58
CA LYS A 210 -20.41 5.55 1.71
C LYS A 210 -19.55 4.36 1.28
N GLY A 211 -18.49 4.08 2.03
CA GLY A 211 -17.53 2.99 1.76
C GLY A 211 -16.61 3.24 0.56
N TRP A 212 -16.46 4.49 0.11
CA TRP A 212 -15.58 4.81 -1.02
C TRP A 212 -14.10 4.50 -0.73
N ARG A 213 -13.67 4.63 0.54
CA ARG A 213 -12.32 4.26 0.97
C ARG A 213 -12.08 2.77 0.85
N GLN A 214 -13.03 1.94 1.28
CA GLN A 214 -12.98 0.49 1.07
C GLN A 214 -12.79 0.14 -0.41
N ARG A 215 -13.53 0.79 -1.32
CA ARG A 215 -13.36 0.60 -2.76
C ARG A 215 -11.97 1.00 -3.25
N ASN A 216 -11.36 2.03 -2.67
CA ASN A 216 -9.98 2.41 -2.99
C ASN A 216 -8.95 1.47 -2.36
N PHE A 217 -9.18 0.99 -1.13
CA PHE A 217 -8.33 0.02 -0.45
C PHE A 217 -8.21 -1.27 -1.27
N ILE A 218 -9.32 -1.76 -1.86
CA ILE A 218 -9.30 -2.92 -2.76
C ILE A 218 -8.37 -2.70 -3.96
N LYS A 219 -8.40 -1.52 -4.59
CA LYS A 219 -7.49 -1.18 -5.71
C LYS A 219 -6.03 -1.12 -5.25
N PHE A 220 -5.78 -0.56 -4.07
CA PHE A 220 -4.47 -0.53 -3.46
C PHE A 220 -3.94 -1.95 -3.19
N MET A 221 -4.75 -2.84 -2.61
CA MET A 221 -4.35 -4.22 -2.37
C MET A 221 -4.06 -4.98 -3.66
N ALA A 222 -4.86 -4.76 -4.72
CA ALA A 222 -4.57 -5.32 -6.04
C ALA A 222 -3.23 -4.80 -6.61
N TYR A 223 -2.88 -3.54 -6.38
CA TYR A 223 -1.59 -2.96 -6.77
C TYR A 223 -0.42 -3.58 -6.02
N ILE A 224 -0.53 -3.72 -4.69
CA ILE A 224 0.49 -4.37 -3.86
C ILE A 224 0.71 -5.83 -4.28
N LYS A 225 -0.38 -6.55 -4.54
CA LYS A 225 -0.37 -7.92 -5.03
C LYS A 225 0.42 -8.09 -6.34
N ASP A 226 0.20 -7.20 -7.30
CA ASP A 226 0.96 -7.19 -8.56
C ASP A 226 2.42 -6.73 -8.35
N LEU A 227 2.65 -5.70 -7.54
CA LEU A 227 3.98 -5.13 -7.28
C LEU A 227 4.93 -6.16 -6.64
N PHE A 228 4.44 -6.90 -5.64
CA PHE A 228 5.21 -7.92 -4.93
C PHE A 228 4.98 -9.34 -5.47
N GLN A 229 4.22 -9.49 -6.55
CA GLN A 229 3.92 -10.78 -7.17
C GLN A 229 3.44 -11.83 -6.16
N THR A 230 2.59 -11.43 -5.20
CA THR A 230 2.20 -12.30 -4.07
C THR A 230 1.51 -13.58 -4.52
N GLU A 231 0.82 -13.58 -5.66
CA GLU A 231 0.27 -14.80 -6.27
C GLU A 231 1.34 -15.87 -6.53
N SER A 232 2.50 -15.45 -7.04
CA SER A 232 3.59 -16.36 -7.35
C SER A 232 4.19 -16.97 -6.09
N HIS A 233 4.21 -16.20 -5.00
CA HIS A 233 4.62 -16.67 -3.67
C HIS A 233 3.61 -17.67 -3.12
N VAL A 234 2.29 -17.41 -3.21
CA VAL A 234 1.25 -18.36 -2.80
C VAL A 234 1.36 -19.68 -3.59
N LEU A 235 1.55 -19.60 -4.91
CA LEU A 235 1.69 -20.78 -5.78
C LEU A 235 2.95 -21.61 -5.49
N SER A 236 3.98 -21.01 -4.90
CA SER A 236 5.25 -21.67 -4.58
C SER A 236 5.46 -21.94 -3.08
N ALA A 237 4.58 -21.44 -2.22
CA ALA A 237 4.69 -21.54 -0.77
C ALA A 237 4.74 -23.00 -0.26
N ILE A 238 4.01 -23.88 -0.94
CA ILE A 238 4.02 -25.33 -0.70
C ILE A 238 4.14 -26.04 -2.04
N ASP A 239 4.74 -27.24 -2.04
CA ASP A 239 4.56 -28.18 -3.15
C ASP A 239 3.10 -28.70 -3.18
N TRP A 240 2.20 -27.88 -3.71
CA TRP A 240 0.77 -28.17 -3.81
C TRP A 240 0.48 -29.42 -4.65
N LYS A 241 1.40 -29.80 -5.56
CA LYS A 241 1.27 -31.05 -6.32
C LYS A 241 1.52 -32.26 -5.43
N ALA A 242 2.58 -32.22 -4.62
CA ALA A 242 2.88 -33.27 -3.65
C ALA A 242 1.84 -33.36 -2.53
N ALA A 243 1.14 -32.25 -2.21
CA ALA A 243 0.03 -32.26 -1.25
C ALA A 243 -1.17 -33.13 -1.70
N GLY A 244 -1.29 -33.43 -3.01
CA GLY A 244 -2.32 -34.32 -3.54
C GLY A 244 -3.73 -33.79 -3.33
N ILE A 245 -4.62 -34.61 -2.76
CA ILE A 245 -5.98 -34.21 -2.39
C ILE A 245 -5.91 -33.54 -1.02
N ALA A 246 -5.93 -32.22 -1.00
CA ALA A 246 -5.83 -31.42 0.22
C ALA A 246 -6.98 -30.41 0.33
N THR A 247 -7.31 -30.05 1.57
CA THR A 247 -8.20 -28.93 1.86
C THR A 247 -7.38 -27.73 2.31
N VAL A 248 -7.57 -26.60 1.63
CA VAL A 248 -7.02 -25.30 2.01
C VAL A 248 -8.12 -24.51 2.68
N VAL A 249 -7.80 -23.88 3.80
CA VAL A 249 -8.70 -22.93 4.46
C VAL A 249 -7.98 -21.59 4.42
N ASP A 250 -8.51 -20.65 3.64
CA ASP A 250 -7.99 -19.28 3.54
C ASP A 250 -8.79 -18.38 4.49
N ALA A 251 -8.10 -17.60 5.32
CA ALA A 251 -8.68 -16.69 6.30
C ALA A 251 -8.17 -15.25 6.11
N SER A 252 -7.95 -14.84 4.86
CA SER A 252 -7.36 -13.54 4.50
C SER A 252 -8.37 -12.51 3.97
N SER A 253 -9.28 -12.89 3.06
CA SER A 253 -10.30 -11.99 2.46
C SER A 253 -11.32 -12.77 1.59
N ALA A 254 -11.91 -12.13 0.56
CA ALA A 254 -12.88 -12.71 -0.39
C ALA A 254 -12.31 -13.75 -1.40
N GLY A 255 -11.20 -14.42 -1.08
CA GLY A 255 -10.64 -15.53 -1.85
C GLY A 255 -9.98 -15.17 -3.18
N HIS A 256 -9.43 -13.96 -3.32
CA HIS A 256 -8.79 -13.53 -4.56
C HIS A 256 -7.59 -14.38 -4.97
N ASP A 257 -6.83 -14.90 -3.99
CA ASP A 257 -5.69 -15.79 -4.24
C ASP A 257 -6.13 -17.25 -4.44
N ASP A 258 -7.26 -17.64 -3.84
CA ASP A 258 -7.82 -18.98 -3.97
C ASP A 258 -8.27 -19.31 -5.39
N ALA A 259 -8.75 -18.32 -6.14
CA ALA A 259 -9.10 -18.52 -7.54
C ALA A 259 -7.89 -18.95 -8.38
N VAL A 260 -6.72 -18.36 -8.10
CA VAL A 260 -5.46 -18.69 -8.77
C VAL A 260 -4.98 -20.08 -8.35
N LEU A 261 -5.02 -20.35 -7.05
CA LEU A 261 -4.61 -21.63 -6.48
C LEU A 261 -5.50 -22.78 -6.99
N ALA A 262 -6.82 -22.60 -7.00
CA ALA A 262 -7.77 -23.59 -7.48
C ALA A 262 -7.63 -23.87 -8.99
N LYS A 263 -7.26 -22.87 -9.81
CA LYS A 263 -6.97 -23.06 -11.24
C LYS A 263 -5.69 -23.85 -11.46
N ALA A 264 -4.64 -23.54 -10.70
CA ALA A 264 -3.34 -24.19 -10.82
C ALA A 264 -3.33 -25.63 -10.30
N PHE A 265 -4.14 -25.93 -9.27
CA PHE A 265 -4.16 -27.22 -8.58
C PHE A 265 -5.59 -27.77 -8.46
N PRO A 266 -6.06 -28.55 -9.46
CA PRO A 266 -7.43 -29.08 -9.48
C PRO A 266 -7.81 -29.99 -8.31
N ASN A 267 -6.81 -30.59 -7.65
CA ASN A 267 -7.01 -31.52 -6.54
C ASN A 267 -7.28 -30.83 -5.19
N LEU A 268 -7.17 -29.50 -5.13
CA LEU A 268 -7.46 -28.74 -3.93
C LEU A 268 -8.96 -28.48 -3.81
N LYS A 269 -9.46 -28.64 -2.58
CA LYS A 269 -10.72 -28.08 -2.11
C LYS A 269 -10.41 -26.88 -1.23
N ILE A 270 -11.03 -25.75 -1.48
CA ILE A 270 -10.72 -24.50 -0.76
C ILE A 270 -11.96 -24.01 -0.03
N VAL A 271 -11.77 -23.58 1.22
CA VAL A 271 -12.80 -22.92 2.02
C VAL A 271 -12.28 -21.52 2.37
N VAL A 272 -12.98 -20.50 1.89
CA VAL A 272 -12.70 -19.10 2.18
C VAL A 272 -13.46 -18.71 3.44
N GLU A 273 -12.77 -18.15 4.43
CA GLU A 273 -13.30 -17.81 5.74
C GLU A 273 -13.11 -16.32 6.03
N ASP A 274 -14.24 -15.63 6.25
CA ASP A 274 -14.25 -14.21 6.59
C ASP A 274 -15.58 -13.87 7.28
N LEU A 275 -15.74 -12.62 7.72
CA LEU A 275 -16.96 -12.09 8.29
C LEU A 275 -18.12 -12.11 7.29
N ALA A 276 -19.35 -12.04 7.80
CA ALA A 276 -20.57 -12.20 7.01
C ALA A 276 -20.70 -11.14 5.90
N GLU A 277 -20.15 -9.96 6.16
CA GLU A 277 -20.13 -8.80 5.29
C GLU A 277 -19.35 -9.08 3.99
N VAL A 278 -18.35 -9.97 4.03
CA VAL A 278 -17.52 -10.32 2.87
C VAL A 278 -18.18 -11.38 1.97
N ALA A 279 -19.15 -12.14 2.49
CA ALA A 279 -19.85 -13.19 1.75
C ALA A 279 -20.50 -12.67 0.46
N ALA A 280 -21.09 -11.47 0.52
CA ALA A 280 -21.73 -10.85 -0.65
C ALA A 280 -20.73 -10.52 -1.77
N VAL A 281 -19.50 -10.14 -1.42
CA VAL A 281 -18.43 -9.88 -2.38
C VAL A 281 -17.99 -11.18 -3.03
N PHE A 282 -17.71 -12.22 -2.23
CA PHE A 282 -17.34 -13.54 -2.76
C PHE A 282 -18.42 -14.06 -3.72
N GLU A 283 -19.69 -14.04 -3.32
CA GLU A 283 -20.75 -14.61 -4.16
C GLU A 283 -20.92 -13.89 -5.50
N LYS A 284 -20.71 -12.58 -5.51
CA LYS A 284 -20.84 -11.74 -6.70
C LYS A 284 -19.63 -11.83 -7.61
N GLU A 285 -18.41 -11.87 -7.06
CA GLU A 285 -17.18 -11.65 -7.81
C GLU A 285 -16.37 -12.94 -8.08
N PHE A 286 -16.57 -13.99 -7.28
CA PHE A 286 -15.78 -15.21 -7.39
C PHE A 286 -16.14 -16.02 -8.66
N PRO A 287 -15.14 -16.59 -9.39
CA PRO A 287 -15.39 -17.32 -10.64
C PRO A 287 -16.35 -18.49 -10.47
N THR A 288 -17.42 -18.50 -11.26
CA THR A 288 -18.52 -19.49 -11.14
C THR A 288 -18.08 -20.91 -11.50
N ASP A 289 -17.10 -21.07 -12.39
CA ASP A 289 -16.51 -22.35 -12.78
C ASP A 289 -15.73 -23.03 -11.63
N LEU A 290 -15.33 -22.26 -10.62
CA LEU A 290 -14.57 -22.74 -9.47
C LEU A 290 -15.42 -23.02 -8.23
N LYS A 291 -16.68 -22.56 -8.18
CA LYS A 291 -17.57 -22.71 -7.00
C LYS A 291 -17.88 -24.16 -6.60
N SER A 292 -17.61 -25.13 -7.48
CA SER A 292 -17.70 -26.56 -7.15
C SER A 292 -16.59 -27.04 -6.19
N ARG A 293 -15.49 -26.30 -6.10
CA ARG A 293 -14.29 -26.64 -5.31
C ARG A 293 -13.90 -25.56 -4.31
N VAL A 294 -14.37 -24.33 -4.51
CA VAL A 294 -14.14 -23.21 -3.59
C VAL A 294 -15.48 -22.75 -3.02
N SER A 295 -15.58 -22.74 -1.69
CA SER A 295 -16.79 -22.33 -0.97
C SER A 295 -16.47 -21.26 0.06
N PHE A 296 -17.39 -20.35 0.29
CA PHE A 296 -17.30 -19.38 1.38
C PHE A 296 -17.93 -19.93 2.66
N ARG A 297 -17.31 -19.63 3.80
CA ARG A 297 -17.85 -19.92 5.14
C ARG A 297 -17.69 -18.67 6.00
N THR A 298 -18.80 -18.14 6.48
CA THR A 298 -18.74 -17.08 7.49
C THR A 298 -18.05 -17.60 8.74
N HIS A 299 -16.99 -16.91 9.16
CA HIS A 299 -16.17 -17.30 10.31
C HIS A 299 -15.54 -16.06 10.94
N ASN A 300 -15.58 -15.96 12.27
CA ASN A 300 -14.85 -14.95 12.99
C ASN A 300 -13.44 -15.46 13.28
N MET A 301 -12.43 -14.67 12.93
CA MET A 301 -11.04 -15.06 13.10
C MET A 301 -10.57 -15.19 14.56
N PHE A 302 -11.40 -14.90 15.57
CA PHE A 302 -11.09 -15.19 16.97
C PHE A 302 -11.76 -16.46 17.48
N ASP A 303 -12.68 -17.03 16.69
CA ASP A 303 -13.18 -18.39 16.87
C ASP A 303 -12.14 -19.38 16.29
N PRO A 304 -12.15 -20.67 16.65
CA PRO A 304 -11.17 -21.66 16.19
C PRO A 304 -10.81 -21.57 14.68
N GLN A 305 -9.58 -21.04 14.34
CA GLN A 305 -8.82 -20.97 13.04
C GLN A 305 -8.64 -19.57 12.34
N PRO A 306 -7.42 -18.92 12.32
CA PRO A 306 -7.22 -17.58 11.66
C PRO A 306 -5.78 -17.01 11.30
N VAL A 307 -5.66 -15.70 10.90
CA VAL A 307 -4.47 -14.89 10.36
C VAL A 307 -3.91 -13.78 11.32
N LEU A 308 -2.64 -13.29 11.16
CA LEU A 308 -1.84 -12.65 12.25
C LEU A 308 -1.37 -11.18 12.16
N HIS A 309 -1.29 -10.52 11.01
CA HIS A 309 -0.38 -9.36 10.87
C HIS A 309 -0.86 -8.00 11.41
N ASP A 310 -2.17 -7.77 11.40
CA ASP A 310 -2.78 -6.51 11.89
C ASP A 310 -2.90 -6.47 13.42
N TRP A 311 -2.40 -7.52 14.08
CA TRP A 311 -2.73 -7.84 15.45
C TRP A 311 -1.48 -7.77 16.34
N LEU A 312 -1.69 -7.32 17.58
CA LEU A 312 -0.68 -7.39 18.62
C LEU A 312 -0.44 -8.84 19.04
N ASP A 313 0.70 -9.10 19.69
CA ASP A 313 1.15 -10.47 20.02
C ASP A 313 0.08 -11.28 20.80
N ALA A 314 -0.71 -10.65 21.67
CA ALA A 314 -1.75 -11.35 22.44
C ALA A 314 -2.91 -11.84 21.53
N GLU A 315 -3.34 -11.01 20.58
CA GLU A 315 -4.34 -11.33 19.58
C GLU A 315 -3.80 -12.38 18.60
N SER A 316 -2.57 -12.22 18.12
CA SER A 316 -1.89 -13.21 17.27
C SER A 316 -1.76 -14.59 17.96
N ILE A 317 -1.48 -14.62 19.27
CA ILE A 317 -1.45 -15.88 20.04
C ILE A 317 -2.83 -16.51 20.12
N LYS A 318 -3.88 -15.73 20.42
CA LYS A 318 -5.27 -16.24 20.44
C LYS A 318 -5.63 -16.87 19.10
N VAL A 319 -5.24 -16.20 18.02
CA VAL A 319 -5.42 -16.67 16.65
C VAL A 319 -4.72 -18.02 16.43
N LEU A 320 -3.43 -18.13 16.77
CA LEU A 320 -2.71 -19.40 16.64
C LEU A 320 -3.27 -20.52 17.52
N GLN A 321 -3.70 -20.21 18.73
CA GLN A 321 -4.33 -21.17 19.64
C GLN A 321 -5.66 -21.68 19.09
N ALA A 322 -6.41 -20.82 18.40
CA ALA A 322 -7.66 -21.14 17.74
C ALA A 322 -7.45 -22.15 16.59
N LEU A 323 -6.29 -22.17 15.92
CA LEU A 323 -5.94 -23.19 14.92
C LEU A 323 -5.71 -24.58 15.53
N ARG A 324 -5.14 -24.62 16.74
CA ARG A 324 -4.60 -25.85 17.35
C ARG A 324 -5.55 -27.06 17.35
N PRO A 325 -6.87 -26.94 17.64
CA PRO A 325 -7.78 -28.08 17.61
C PRO A 325 -7.95 -28.71 16.22
N ALA A 326 -7.75 -27.93 15.15
CA ALA A 326 -7.87 -28.38 13.77
C ALA A 326 -6.56 -28.96 13.21
N LEU A 327 -5.41 -28.64 13.82
CA LEU A 327 -4.09 -29.13 13.38
C LEU A 327 -3.91 -30.62 13.70
N ARG A 328 -3.85 -31.44 12.65
CA ARG A 328 -3.55 -32.88 12.71
C ARG A 328 -2.15 -33.16 12.19
N PRO A 329 -1.53 -34.32 12.47
CA PRO A 329 -0.28 -34.70 11.81
C PRO A 329 -0.38 -34.57 10.29
N GLY A 330 0.54 -33.82 9.69
CA GLY A 330 0.54 -33.50 8.26
C GLY A 330 -0.14 -32.17 7.88
N ALA A 331 -0.90 -31.55 8.79
CA ALA A 331 -1.41 -30.19 8.59
C ALA A 331 -0.25 -29.18 8.61
N ARG A 332 -0.37 -28.13 7.80
CA ARG A 332 0.57 -27.03 7.72
C ARG A 332 -0.19 -25.72 7.86
N VAL A 333 0.46 -24.74 8.47
CA VAL A 333 -0.01 -23.35 8.50
C VAL A 333 0.95 -22.56 7.61
N VAL A 334 0.39 -21.79 6.68
CA VAL A 334 1.16 -20.93 5.77
C VAL A 334 0.84 -19.49 6.13
N PHE A 335 1.87 -18.72 6.46
CA PHE A 335 1.78 -17.29 6.62
C PHE A 335 2.42 -16.62 5.42
N VAL A 336 1.65 -15.78 4.74
CA VAL A 336 2.15 -14.90 3.69
C VAL A 336 2.07 -13.50 4.25
N ASP A 337 3.20 -13.02 4.74
CA ASP A 337 3.28 -11.74 5.43
C ASP A 337 4.53 -10.99 5.00
N TYR A 338 4.50 -9.67 5.18
CA TYR A 338 5.65 -8.84 4.92
C TYR A 338 6.68 -8.99 6.04
N VAL A 339 7.89 -9.44 5.70
CA VAL A 339 9.01 -9.52 6.64
C VAL A 339 9.89 -8.28 6.44
N GLY A 340 9.43 -7.15 6.96
CA GLY A 340 10.11 -5.87 6.79
C GLY A 340 11.14 -5.53 7.85
N LYS A 341 10.97 -6.09 9.05
CA LYS A 341 11.84 -5.85 10.17
C LYS A 341 12.95 -6.87 10.13
N GLN A 342 14.09 -6.49 9.56
CA GLN A 342 15.24 -7.38 9.50
C GLN A 342 15.95 -7.42 10.85
N GLU A 343 16.36 -8.62 11.26
CA GLU A 343 17.37 -8.76 12.29
C GLU A 343 18.71 -8.22 11.80
N PRO A 344 19.64 -7.85 12.71
CA PRO A 344 21.01 -7.60 12.31
C PRO A 344 21.58 -8.80 11.53
N SER A 345 21.80 -8.63 10.24
CA SER A 345 22.36 -9.66 9.36
C SER A 345 23.76 -9.24 8.88
N GLU A 346 24.56 -10.23 8.46
CA GLU A 346 25.83 -9.96 7.77
C GLU A 346 25.62 -9.57 6.30
N GLU A 347 24.39 -9.66 5.79
CA GLU A 347 24.04 -9.26 4.42
C GLU A 347 23.82 -7.75 4.34
N ASP A 348 24.68 -7.06 3.60
CA ASP A 348 24.57 -5.62 3.37
C ASP A 348 23.53 -5.33 2.27
N LEU A 349 22.29 -5.08 2.67
CA LEU A 349 21.24 -4.64 1.74
C LEU A 349 21.26 -3.11 1.55
N PRO A 350 20.81 -2.61 0.39
CA PRO A 350 20.60 -1.18 0.19
C PRO A 350 19.72 -0.54 1.27
N ARG A 351 20.08 0.67 1.69
CA ARG A 351 19.36 1.46 2.70
C ARG A 351 17.92 1.76 2.28
N SER A 352 17.65 1.87 0.98
CA SER A 352 16.30 2.06 0.46
C SER A 352 15.36 0.91 0.81
N ILE A 353 15.86 -0.34 0.86
CA ILE A 353 15.08 -1.53 1.24
C ILE A 353 14.73 -1.47 2.73
N TYR A 354 15.71 -1.18 3.60
CA TYR A 354 15.49 -0.95 5.03
C TYR A 354 14.55 0.23 5.30
N GLY A 355 14.71 1.31 4.54
CA GLY A 355 13.85 2.49 4.60
C GLY A 355 12.39 2.16 4.27
N PHE A 356 12.14 1.27 3.32
CA PHE A 356 10.80 0.82 2.99
C PHE A 356 10.14 0.07 4.15
N GLY A 357 10.85 -0.89 4.76
CA GLY A 357 10.34 -1.67 5.90
C GLY A 357 10.05 -0.81 7.13
N THR A 358 10.99 0.06 7.52
CA THR A 358 10.81 1.00 8.64
C THR A 358 9.69 2.01 8.41
N ALA A 359 9.45 2.43 7.16
CA ALA A 359 8.32 3.29 6.82
C ALA A 359 6.96 2.56 6.92
N ILE A 360 6.91 1.24 6.72
CA ILE A 360 5.70 0.43 7.01
C ILE A 360 5.51 0.32 8.53
N ASP A 361 6.55 -0.02 9.28
CA ASP A 361 6.48 -0.16 10.75
C ASP A 361 5.98 1.11 11.45
N LEU A 362 6.46 2.30 11.03
CA LEU A 362 5.95 3.57 11.55
C LEU A 362 4.47 3.80 11.22
N ARG A 363 3.97 3.30 10.08
CA ARG A 363 2.54 3.35 9.74
C ARG A 363 1.74 2.41 10.62
N MET A 364 2.22 1.19 10.85
CA MET A 364 1.56 0.21 11.73
C MET A 364 1.49 0.73 13.18
N MET A 365 2.55 1.39 13.65
CA MET A 365 2.54 2.06 14.95
C MET A 365 1.51 3.19 15.01
N ALA A 366 1.43 4.05 13.99
CA ALA A 366 0.48 5.18 13.97
C ALA A 366 -0.99 4.72 13.95
N LEU A 367 -1.29 3.69 13.14
CA LEU A 367 -2.65 3.22 12.90
C LEU A 367 -3.16 2.32 14.03
N PHE A 368 -2.30 1.43 14.54
CA PHE A 368 -2.73 0.31 15.38
C PHE A 368 -1.91 0.12 16.66
N ASN A 369 -0.85 0.92 16.90
CA ASN A 369 0.23 0.60 17.86
C ASN A 369 0.87 -0.78 17.60
N ALA A 370 0.71 -1.33 16.38
CA ALA A 370 1.29 -2.60 15.96
C ALA A 370 2.72 -2.41 15.44
N LYS A 371 3.37 -3.52 15.08
CA LYS A 371 4.76 -3.57 14.60
C LYS A 371 4.90 -4.61 13.50
N GLU A 372 5.80 -4.36 12.56
CA GLU A 372 6.33 -5.38 11.66
C GLU A 372 7.20 -6.38 12.45
N ARG A 373 7.22 -7.64 12.01
CA ARG A 373 7.93 -8.73 12.70
C ARG A 373 9.10 -9.27 11.87
N PRO A 374 10.23 -9.63 12.50
CA PRO A 374 11.27 -10.43 11.87
C PRO A 374 10.82 -11.89 11.66
N VAL A 375 11.63 -12.68 10.95
CA VAL A 375 11.32 -14.10 10.67
C VAL A 375 11.24 -14.92 11.95
N GLU A 376 12.03 -14.56 12.96
CA GLU A 376 12.24 -15.29 14.21
C GLU A 376 11.14 -15.06 15.26
N ALA A 377 10.21 -14.13 15.00
CA ALA A 377 9.23 -13.62 15.96
C ALA A 377 8.07 -14.58 16.31
#